data_AF-A0AB74HSA8-F1
#
_entry.id   AF-A0AB74HSA8-F1
#
_cell.length_a   1.000
_cell.length_b   1.000
_cell.length_c   1.000
_cell.angle_alpha   90.00
_cell.angle_beta   90.00
_cell.angle_gamma   90.00
#
_symmetry.space_group_name_H-M   'P 1'
#
loop_
_entity.id
_entity.type
_entity.pdbx_description
1 polymer ?
#
loop_
_entity_poly.entity_id
_entity_poly.type
_entity_poly.pdbx_seq_one_letter_code
_entity_poly.pdbx_strand_id
1 'polypeptide(L)' 'MILFAETTELVAYKEVVDGMITVIFETIHSETFSISAQVRSDIDVADSLFVTGWQQYVENLQVS' A
#
# COMPACT_ATOMS: atom_id res chain seq x y z
N MET A 1 -0.20 3.65 12.01
CA MET A 1 -1.05 3.14 10.90
C MET A 1 -2.11 4.14 10.44
N ILE A 2 -2.25 4.32 9.12
CA ILE A 2 -3.30 5.11 8.45
C ILE A 2 -3.91 4.25 7.32
N LEU A 3 -5.23 4.31 7.10
CA LEU A 3 -5.87 3.66 5.95
C LEU A 3 -5.28 4.23 4.66
N PHE A 4 -4.74 3.35 3.82
CA PHE A 4 -4.06 3.70 2.58
C PHE A 4 -4.92 3.42 1.35
N ALA A 5 -5.52 2.23 1.30
CA ALA A 5 -6.41 1.85 0.22
C ALA A 5 -7.41 0.79 0.66
N GLU A 6 -8.54 0.72 -0.04
CA GLU A 6 -9.58 -0.27 0.21
C GLU A 6 -10.24 -0.65 -1.12
N THR A 7 -10.37 -1.94 -1.35
CA THR A 7 -11.25 -2.54 -2.37
C THR A 7 -12.24 -3.46 -1.68
N THR A 8 -13.15 -4.06 -2.46
CA THR A 8 -14.08 -5.09 -1.98
C THR A 8 -13.41 -6.32 -1.39
N GLU A 9 -12.15 -6.61 -1.74
CA GLU A 9 -11.46 -7.84 -1.36
C GLU A 9 -10.23 -7.61 -0.46
N LEU A 10 -9.78 -6.35 -0.34
CA LEU A 10 -8.50 -6.00 0.26
C LEU A 10 -8.56 -4.64 0.97
N VAL A 11 -8.09 -4.57 2.20
CA VAL A 11 -7.80 -3.33 2.92
C VAL A 11 -6.30 -3.19 3.09
N ALA A 12 -5.75 -2.02 2.81
CA ALA A 12 -4.34 -1.73 2.98
C ALA A 12 -4.14 -0.57 3.96
N TYR A 13 -3.28 -0.78 4.96
CA TYR A 13 -2.86 0.22 5.92
C TYR A 13 -1.39 0.55 5.73
N LYS A 14 -1.04 1.82 5.82
CA LYS A 14 0.35 2.28 5.74
C LYS A 14 0.85 2.72 7.10
N GLU A 15 2.10 2.43 7.38
CA GLU A 15 2.85 2.92 8.52
C GLU A 15 4.22 3.42 8.08
N VAL A 16 4.63 4.55 8.62
CA VAL A 16 5.94 5.16 8.37
C VAL A 16 6.66 5.34 9.69
N VAL A 17 7.78 4.65 9.85
CA VAL A 17 8.62 4.71 11.07
C VAL A 17 10.08 4.72 10.65
N ASP A 18 10.85 5.69 11.14
CA ASP A 18 12.31 5.79 10.93
C ASP A 18 12.77 5.63 9.47
N GLY A 19 12.02 6.21 8.52
CA GLY A 19 12.33 6.13 7.08
C GLY A 19 12.02 4.77 6.44
N MET A 20 11.30 3.89 7.14
CA MET A 20 10.72 2.68 6.59
C MET A 20 9.23 2.90 6.36
N ILE A 21 8.76 2.58 5.16
CA ILE A 21 7.34 2.47 4.85
C ILE A 21 6.96 1.00 4.92
N THR A 22 5.96 0.66 5.70
CA THR A 22 5.33 -0.66 5.74
C THR A 22 3.88 -0.52 5.31
N VAL A 23 3.48 -1.33 4.32
CA VAL A 23 2.08 -1.48 3.92
C VAL A 23 1.60 -2.84 4.36
N ILE A 24 0.58 -2.87 5.18
CA ILE A 24 -0.08 -4.06 5.70
C ILE A 24 -1.35 -4.26 4.90
N PHE A 25 -1.55 -5.46 4.39
CA PHE A 25 -2.67 -5.88 3.57
C PHE A 25 -3.50 -6.88 4.36
N GLU A 26 -4.81 -6.62 4.47
CA GLU A 26 -5.79 -7.50 5.10
C GLU A 26 -6.82 -7.91 4.04
N THR A 27 -6.92 -9.21 3.76
CA THR A 27 -7.92 -9.73 2.82
C THR A 27 -9.23 -10.05 3.53
N ILE A 28 -10.33 -10.11 2.77
CA ILE A 28 -11.63 -10.59 3.29
C ILE A 28 -11.57 -12.04 3.81
N HIS A 29 -10.57 -12.82 3.40
CA HIS A 29 -10.34 -14.18 3.85
C HIS A 29 -9.55 -14.24 5.17
N SER A 30 -9.37 -13.10 5.84
CA SER A 30 -8.60 -12.96 7.08
C SER A 30 -7.12 -13.34 6.93
N GLU A 31 -6.59 -13.27 5.72
CA GLU A 31 -5.16 -13.40 5.46
C GLU A 31 -4.52 -12.02 5.56
N THR A 32 -3.41 -11.93 6.29
CA THR A 32 -2.64 -10.70 6.43
C THR A 32 -1.26 -10.91 5.84
N PHE A 33 -0.83 -9.98 5.00
CA PHE A 33 0.56 -9.91 4.53
C PHE A 33 1.06 -8.47 4.57
N SER A 34 2.38 -8.26 4.52
CA SER A 34 2.93 -6.91 4.53
C SER A 34 4.11 -6.79 3.60
N ILE A 35 4.30 -5.57 3.09
CA ILE A 35 5.44 -5.18 2.26
C ILE A 35 6.10 -3.98 2.93
N SER A 36 7.39 -4.11 3.22
CA SER A 36 8.20 -3.03 3.80
C SER A 36 9.28 -2.59 2.83
N ALA A 37 9.47 -1.28 2.72
CA ALA A 37 10.50 -0.66 1.92
C ALA A 37 11.26 0.40 2.73
N GLN A 38 12.60 0.35 2.68
CA GLN A 38 13.43 1.42 3.23
C GLN A 38 13.46 2.57 2.23
N VAL A 39 13.02 3.74 2.68
CA VAL A 39 13.03 4.96 1.88
C VAL A 39 14.37 5.66 2.10
N ARG A 40 15.17 5.70 1.02
CA ARG A 40 16.45 6.45 1.02
C ARG A 40 16.29 7.91 0.57
N SER A 41 15.12 8.25 0.04
CA SER A 41 14.76 9.55 -0.52
C SER A 41 13.75 10.28 0.38
N ASP A 42 13.21 11.39 -0.11
CA ASP A 42 12.06 12.05 0.51
C ASP A 42 10.88 11.07 0.67
N ILE A 43 10.27 11.08 1.86
CA ILE A 43 9.12 10.24 2.21
C ILE A 43 7.90 10.57 1.33
N ASP A 44 7.73 11.83 0.96
CA ASP A 44 6.59 12.31 0.18
C ASP A 44 6.66 11.78 -1.26
N VAL A 45 7.88 11.66 -1.81
CA VAL A 45 8.10 11.07 -3.14
C VAL A 45 7.81 9.58 -3.13
N ALA A 46 8.27 8.86 -2.10
CA ALA A 46 7.99 7.43 -1.97
C ALA A 46 6.49 7.19 -1.82
N ASP A 47 5.79 8.01 -1.04
CA ASP A 47 4.34 7.91 -0.88
C ASP A 47 3.59 8.11 -2.20
N SER A 48 3.97 9.13 -2.98
CA SER A 48 3.37 9.39 -4.29
C SER A 48 3.56 8.23 -5.28
N LEU A 49 4.71 7.55 -5.24
CA LEU A 49 4.98 6.38 -6.08
C LEU A 49 4.11 5.18 -5.67
N PHE A 50 3.94 4.95 -4.37
CA PHE A 50 3.06 3.89 -3.85
C PHE A 50 1.60 4.12 -4.26
N VAL A 51 1.10 5.35 -4.14
CA VAL A 51 -0.27 5.70 -4.59
C VAL A 51 -0.44 5.46 -6.09
N THR A 52 0.54 5.88 -6.90
CA THR A 52 0.49 5.70 -8.36
C THR A 52 0.49 4.23 -8.75
N GLY A 53 1.37 3.41 -8.14
CA GLY A 53 1.42 1.97 -8.41
C GLY A 53 0.14 1.25 -7.99
N TRP A 54 -0.47 1.67 -6.88
CA TRP A 54 -1.77 1.15 -6.44
C TRP A 54 -2.90 1.48 -7.43
N GLN A 55 -2.99 2.73 -7.88
CA GLN A 55 -3.98 3.14 -8.88
C GLN A 55 -3.86 2.31 -10.17
N GLN A 56 -2.64 2.12 -10.67
CA GLN A 56 -2.39 1.29 -11.85
C GLN A 56 -2.80 -0.17 -11.64
N TYR A 57 -2.57 -0.74 -10.45
CA TYR A 57 -3.01 -2.10 -10.13
C TYR A 57 -4.54 -2.23 -10.17
N VAL A 58 -5.25 -1.29 -9.53
CA VAL A 58 -6.72 -1.28 -9.51
C VAL A 58 -7.30 -1.10 -10.92
N GLU A 59 -6.73 -0.21 -11.72
CA GLU A 59 -7.13 -0.01 -13.12
C GLU A 59 -6.96 -1.29 -13.95
N ASN A 60 -5.84 -2.01 -13.78
CA ASN A 60 -5.61 -3.26 -14.49
C ASN A 60 -6.56 -4.39 -14.04
N LEU A 61 -6.96 -4.43 -12.77
CA LEU A 61 -7.96 -5.38 -12.29
C LEU A 61 -9.34 -5.16 -12.92
N GLN A 62 -9.73 -3.92 -13.22
CA GLN A 62 -11.03 -3.61 -13.81
C GLN A 62 -11.12 -3.93 -15.32
N VAL A 63 -9.98 -4.08 -15.99
CA VAL A 63 -9.91 -4.37 -17.43
C VAL A 63 -9.84 -5.89 -17.70
N SER A 64 -9.59 -6.71 -16.67
CA SER A 64 -9.52 -8.18 -16.77
C SER A 64 -10.83 -8.88 -16.48
#